data_AF-A0A2H0VU23-F1
#
_entry.id   AF-A0A2H0VU23-F1
#
_cell.length_a   1.000
_cell.length_b   1.000
_cell.length_c   1.000
_cell.angle_alpha   90.00
_cell.angle_beta   90.00
_cell.angle_gamma   90.00
#
_symmetry.space_group_name_H-M   'P 1'
#
loop_
_entity.id
_entity.type
_entity.pdbx_description
1 polymer ?
#
loop_
_entity_poly.entity_id
_entity_poly.type
_entity_poly.pdbx_seq_one_letter_code
_entity_poly.pdbx_strand_id
1 'polypeptide(L)'
;MGAVRLPEFLMKKSLPSSEWILVLSLMVVMGALVFISKVNVYRYASSLIQVEESQEMILVRISGAVTKPGEYLVPAGMRVVDVLKKSRPKPWADLAGVSPKELVESPLDIKVKELAEITVTVCGAVTKPQEITLSARSRLSDLKSKISFEKDADKSVFRRRRVLRNGEKIDVPKKTVE
;
A
#
# COMPACT_ATOMS: atom_id res chain seq x y z
N MET A 1 56.30 -28.44 78.11
CA MET A 1 56.72 -27.69 76.91
C MET A 1 56.82 -28.67 75.74
N GLY A 2 55.73 -28.82 74.97
CA GLY A 2 55.69 -29.71 73.80
C GLY A 2 55.54 -28.88 72.53
N ALA A 3 56.53 -28.95 71.65
CA ALA A 3 56.52 -28.24 70.37
C ALA A 3 55.57 -28.94 69.39
N VAL A 4 54.48 -28.26 69.03
CA VAL A 4 53.54 -28.72 68.00
C VAL A 4 54.14 -28.40 66.63
N ARG A 5 54.62 -29.42 65.92
CA ARG A 5 55.01 -29.32 64.51
C ARG A 5 53.74 -29.21 63.66
N LEU A 6 53.56 -28.06 63.00
CA LEU A 6 52.55 -27.90 61.96
C LEU A 6 52.98 -28.67 60.70
N PRO A 7 52.05 -29.34 59.99
CA PRO A 7 52.38 -30.06 58.77
C PRO A 7 52.52 -29.10 57.59
N GLU A 8 53.61 -29.23 56.85
CA GLU A 8 53.85 -28.64 55.52
C GLU A 8 52.85 -29.20 54.50
N PHE A 9 51.62 -28.68 54.49
CA PHE A 9 50.69 -28.92 53.39
C PHE A 9 50.54 -27.65 52.60
N LEU A 10 51.17 -27.62 51.42
CA LEU A 10 50.55 -27.27 50.12
C LEU A 10 51.67 -27.03 49.09
N MET A 11 52.29 -28.12 48.63
CA MET A 11 52.93 -28.11 47.31
C MET A 11 51.86 -27.77 46.28
N LYS A 12 51.80 -26.50 45.85
CA LYS A 12 51.10 -26.10 44.62
C LYS A 12 51.84 -26.77 43.46
N LYS A 13 51.42 -27.99 43.09
CA LYS A 13 51.76 -28.58 41.80
C LYS A 13 51.05 -27.73 40.75
N SER A 14 51.74 -26.71 40.26
CA SER A 14 51.32 -25.97 39.08
C SER A 14 51.27 -26.96 37.92
N LEU A 15 50.14 -27.00 37.23
CA LEU A 15 49.97 -27.82 36.03
C LEU A 15 51.11 -27.52 35.05
N PRO A 16 51.69 -28.53 34.38
CA PRO A 16 52.68 -28.31 33.33
C PRO A 16 52.13 -27.39 32.25
N SER A 17 53.01 -26.60 31.62
CA SER A 17 52.62 -25.53 30.69
C SER A 17 51.72 -26.00 29.54
N SER A 18 51.81 -27.26 29.13
CA SER A 18 50.94 -27.88 28.12
C SER A 18 49.50 -28.06 28.56
N GLU A 19 49.26 -28.35 29.85
CA GLU A 19 47.90 -28.50 30.40
C GLU A 19 47.19 -27.15 30.51
N TRP A 20 47.94 -26.08 30.78
CA TRP A 20 47.42 -24.71 30.73
C TRP A 20 46.96 -24.29 29.32
N ILE A 21 47.67 -24.75 28.28
CA ILE A 21 47.26 -24.51 26.89
C ILE A 21 45.92 -25.21 26.59
N LEU A 22 45.74 -26.44 27.08
CA LEU A 22 44.48 -27.17 26.95
C LEU A 22 43.31 -26.48 27.68
N VAL A 23 43.55 -25.99 28.90
CA VAL A 23 42.54 -25.26 29.67
C VAL A 23 42.17 -23.96 28.94
N LEU A 24 43.15 -23.22 28.42
CA LEU A 24 42.92 -21.99 27.67
C LEU A 24 42.11 -22.26 26.39
N SER A 25 42.47 -23.30 25.63
CA SER A 25 41.74 -23.65 24.40
C SER A 25 40.29 -24.05 24.70
N LEU A 26 40.06 -24.80 25.78
CA LEU A 26 38.72 -25.19 26.21
C LEU A 26 37.89 -23.96 26.60
N MET A 27 38.49 -23.00 27.30
CA MET A 27 37.84 -21.75 27.71
C MET A 27 37.42 -20.90 26.50
N VAL A 28 38.26 -20.83 25.47
CA VAL A 28 37.95 -20.13 24.21
C VAL A 28 36.78 -20.79 23.48
N VAL A 29 36.77 -22.12 23.38
CA VAL A 29 35.66 -22.86 22.73
C VAL A 29 34.35 -22.65 23.48
N MET A 30 34.36 -22.72 24.82
CA MET A 30 33.20 -22.42 25.66
C MET A 30 32.69 -20.99 25.46
N GLY A 31 33.59 -20.00 25.41
CA GLY A 31 33.24 -18.61 25.15
C GLY A 31 32.60 -18.40 23.77
N ALA A 32 33.15 -19.04 22.73
CA ALA A 32 32.62 -18.98 21.38
C ALA A 32 31.21 -19.58 21.29
N LEU A 33 30.96 -20.72 21.95
CA LEU A 33 29.64 -21.35 21.98
C LEU A 33 28.59 -20.45 22.66
N VAL A 34 28.92 -19.82 23.78
CA VAL A 34 28.02 -18.88 24.47
C VAL A 34 27.75 -17.66 23.60
N PHE A 35 28.77 -17.13 22.92
CA PHE A 35 28.63 -16.00 22.03
C PHE A 35 27.72 -16.34 20.83
N ILE A 36 27.96 -17.46 20.16
CA ILE A 36 27.13 -17.96 19.05
C ILE A 36 25.68 -18.15 19.52
N SER A 37 25.49 -18.78 20.69
CA SER A 37 24.16 -18.99 21.27
C SER A 37 23.44 -17.67 21.50
N LYS A 38 24.10 -16.67 22.10
CA LYS A 38 23.49 -15.35 22.31
C LYS A 38 23.15 -14.64 21.01
N VAL A 39 24.05 -14.64 20.02
CA VAL A 39 23.80 -14.02 18.72
C VAL A 39 22.63 -14.70 18.02
N ASN A 40 22.54 -16.02 18.10
CA ASN A 40 21.47 -16.78 17.47
C ASN A 40 20.13 -16.51 18.17
N VAL A 41 20.08 -16.54 19.50
CA VAL A 41 18.88 -16.20 20.29
C VAL A 41 18.42 -14.77 20.00
N TYR A 42 19.33 -13.81 19.86
CA TYR A 42 18.97 -12.44 19.52
C TYR A 42 18.35 -12.33 18.12
N ARG A 43 18.91 -13.06 17.13
CA ARG A 43 18.34 -13.15 15.77
C ARG A 43 16.95 -13.81 15.78
N TYR A 44 16.77 -14.91 16.50
CA TYR A 44 15.47 -15.59 16.60
C TYR A 44 14.42 -14.76 17.35
N ALA A 45 14.80 -14.08 18.43
CA ALA A 45 13.91 -13.19 19.16
C ALA A 45 13.40 -12.04 18.26
N SER A 46 14.29 -11.45 17.45
CA SER A 46 13.89 -10.40 16.50
C SER A 46 12.94 -10.89 15.41
N SER A 47 13.05 -12.15 14.97
CA SER A 47 12.13 -12.72 13.98
C SER A 47 10.74 -13.07 14.54
N LEU A 48 10.65 -13.43 15.83
CA LEU A 48 9.36 -13.75 16.46
C LEU A 48 8.52 -12.49 16.72
N ILE A 49 9.16 -11.39 17.12
CA ILE A 49 8.49 -10.10 17.34
C ILE A 49 7.84 -9.54 16.06
N GLN A 50 8.35 -9.92 14.88
CA GLN A 50 7.84 -9.43 13.60
C GLN A 50 6.61 -10.18 13.07
N VAL A 51 6.25 -11.34 13.66
CA VAL A 51 5.14 -12.19 13.18
C VAL A 51 3.87 -11.99 14.01
N GLU A 52 3.97 -11.41 15.20
CA GLU A 52 2.84 -11.24 16.14
C GLU A 52 2.07 -9.92 15.96
N GLU A 53 2.36 -9.12 14.93
CA GLU A 53 1.36 -8.19 14.38
C GLU A 53 0.27 -8.99 13.66
N SER A 54 -0.60 -9.64 14.44
CA SER A 54 -1.87 -10.15 13.98
C SER A 54 -2.72 -8.96 13.54
N GLN A 55 -2.52 -8.53 12.31
CA GLN A 55 -3.31 -7.47 11.70
C GLN A 55 -4.76 -7.90 11.75
N GLU A 56 -5.56 -7.23 12.60
CA GLU A 56 -6.98 -7.48 12.71
C GLU A 56 -7.61 -7.31 11.32
N MET A 57 -8.16 -8.39 10.77
CA MET A 57 -8.78 -8.37 9.45
C MET A 57 -10.23 -7.92 9.61
N ILE A 58 -10.58 -6.83 8.92
CA ILE A 58 -11.91 -6.25 8.92
C ILE A 58 -12.61 -6.58 7.61
N LEU A 59 -13.88 -6.95 7.70
CA LEU A 59 -14.74 -7.23 6.55
C LEU A 59 -15.41 -5.94 6.06
N VAL A 60 -15.10 -5.54 4.82
CA VAL A 60 -15.73 -4.40 4.15
C VAL A 60 -16.59 -4.90 2.99
N ARG A 61 -17.86 -4.55 3.01
CA ARG A 61 -18.81 -4.88 1.95
C ARG A 61 -18.92 -3.70 0.99
N ILE A 62 -18.76 -3.95 -0.30
CA ILE A 62 -18.81 -2.90 -1.32
C ILE A 62 -19.85 -3.27 -2.37
N SER A 63 -20.80 -2.38 -2.58
CA SER A 63 -21.90 -2.55 -3.53
C SER A 63 -22.12 -1.29 -4.40
N GLY A 64 -22.83 -1.46 -5.52
CA GLY A 64 -23.25 -0.36 -6.39
C GLY A 64 -22.36 -0.13 -7.63
N ALA A 65 -21.97 1.12 -7.89
CA ALA A 65 -21.31 1.59 -9.11
C ALA A 65 -19.82 1.19 -9.24
N VAL A 66 -19.49 -0.05 -8.89
CA VAL A 66 -18.14 -0.62 -8.93
C VAL A 66 -18.04 -1.74 -9.96
N THR A 67 -16.83 -2.04 -10.42
CA THR A 67 -16.60 -3.12 -11.39
C THR A 67 -16.66 -4.48 -10.71
N LYS A 68 -16.15 -4.57 -9.47
CA LYS A 68 -16.11 -5.79 -8.67
C LYS A 68 -16.81 -5.54 -7.32
N PRO A 69 -18.15 -5.65 -7.26
CA PRO A 69 -18.85 -5.64 -5.98
C PRO A 69 -18.53 -6.93 -5.20
N GLY A 70 -18.61 -6.87 -3.88
CA GLY A 70 -18.35 -8.01 -3.02
C GLY A 70 -17.82 -7.62 -1.65
N GLU A 71 -17.45 -8.63 -0.88
CA GLU A 71 -16.85 -8.49 0.45
C GLU A 71 -15.33 -8.60 0.34
N TYR A 72 -14.64 -7.70 1.04
CA TYR A 72 -13.20 -7.57 1.03
C TYR A 72 -12.68 -7.63 2.46
N LEU A 73 -11.81 -8.60 2.73
CA LEU A 73 -11.03 -8.64 3.96
C LEU A 73 -9.82 -7.72 3.81
N VAL A 74 -9.72 -6.75 4.71
CA VAL A 74 -8.68 -5.73 4.71
C VAL A 74 -8.12 -5.58 6.12
N PRO A 75 -6.81 -5.31 6.28
CA PRO A 75 -6.26 -5.07 7.61
C PRO A 75 -6.85 -3.79 8.21
N ALA A 76 -7.06 -3.80 9.52
CA ALA A 76 -7.46 -2.65 10.30
C ALA A 76 -6.49 -1.48 10.10
N GLY A 77 -7.04 -0.27 10.01
CA GLY A 77 -6.26 0.93 9.70
C GLY A 77 -5.93 1.11 8.21
N MET A 78 -6.41 0.23 7.31
CA MET A 78 -6.34 0.50 5.87
C MET A 78 -7.25 1.68 5.50
N ARG A 79 -6.81 2.54 4.59
CA ARG A 79 -7.64 3.65 4.10
C ARG A 79 -8.75 3.17 3.18
N VAL A 80 -9.92 3.78 3.29
CA VAL A 80 -11.08 3.49 2.42
C VAL A 80 -10.74 3.64 0.92
N VAL A 81 -9.88 4.60 0.54
CA VAL A 81 -9.39 4.72 -0.85
C VAL A 81 -8.71 3.47 -1.35
N ASP A 82 -7.88 2.84 -0.53
CA ASP A 82 -7.11 1.66 -0.95
C ASP A 82 -8.04 0.45 -1.10
N VAL A 83 -9.09 0.37 -0.27
CA VAL A 83 -10.19 -0.59 -0.42
C VAL A 83 -11.01 -0.35 -1.68
N LEU A 84 -11.40 0.91 -1.97
CA LEU A 84 -12.12 1.28 -3.19
C LEU A 84 -11.31 1.01 -4.46
N LYS A 85 -9.98 1.20 -4.43
CA LYS A 85 -9.11 0.84 -5.56
C LYS A 85 -9.22 -0.65 -5.91
N LYS A 86 -9.36 -1.53 -4.91
CA LYS A 86 -9.54 -2.99 -5.13
C LYS A 86 -10.85 -3.30 -5.86
N SER A 87 -11.93 -2.60 -5.53
CA SER A 87 -13.25 -2.80 -6.17
C SER A 87 -13.40 -2.14 -7.55
N ARG A 88 -12.45 -1.27 -7.94
CA ARG A 88 -12.40 -0.55 -9.22
C ARG A 88 -13.70 0.21 -9.52
N PRO A 89 -13.91 1.40 -8.93
CA PRO A 89 -15.10 2.21 -9.19
C PRO A 89 -15.22 2.57 -10.67
N LYS A 90 -16.45 2.65 -11.17
CA LYS A 90 -16.73 3.04 -12.55
C LYS A 90 -16.47 4.54 -12.75
N PRO A 91 -16.22 5.02 -14.00
CA PRO A 91 -15.98 6.44 -14.26
C PRO A 91 -17.14 7.39 -13.94
N TRP A 92 -18.35 6.85 -13.84
CA TRP A 92 -19.59 7.54 -13.46
C TRP A 92 -20.05 7.14 -12.06
N ALA A 93 -19.15 6.59 -11.24
CA ALA A 93 -19.44 6.32 -9.84
C ALA A 93 -19.41 7.62 -9.04
N ASP A 94 -20.41 7.81 -8.17
CA ASP A 94 -20.43 8.91 -7.23
C ASP A 94 -19.56 8.55 -6.02
N LEU A 95 -18.41 9.22 -5.93
CA LEU A 95 -17.46 9.06 -4.84
C LEU A 95 -17.57 10.18 -3.80
N ALA A 96 -18.43 11.19 -4.02
CA ALA A 96 -18.55 12.33 -3.11
C ALA A 96 -19.09 11.90 -1.74
N GLY A 97 -19.93 10.85 -1.71
CA GLY A 97 -20.49 10.29 -0.50
C GLY A 97 -19.54 9.40 0.31
N VAL A 98 -18.32 9.13 -0.17
CA VAL A 98 -17.36 8.27 0.54
C VAL A 98 -16.14 9.08 0.94
N SER A 99 -15.84 9.10 2.23
CA SER A 99 -14.69 9.76 2.86
C SER A 99 -13.38 9.02 2.50
N PRO A 100 -12.58 9.52 1.54
CA PRO A 100 -11.46 8.76 0.98
C PRO A 100 -10.30 8.56 1.97
N LYS A 101 -10.16 9.48 2.93
CA LYS A 101 -9.07 9.50 3.91
C LYS A 101 -9.39 8.75 5.20
N GLU A 102 -10.64 8.30 5.36
CA GLU A 102 -11.06 7.59 6.56
C GLU A 102 -10.36 6.22 6.64
N LEU A 103 -10.03 5.83 7.87
CA LEU A 103 -9.43 4.55 8.18
C LEU A 103 -10.54 3.54 8.46
N VAL A 104 -10.34 2.32 7.99
CA VAL A 104 -11.26 1.22 8.28
C VAL A 104 -10.89 0.68 9.66
N GLU A 105 -11.69 1.03 10.66
CA GLU A 105 -11.56 0.54 12.04
C GLU A 105 -12.64 -0.48 12.42
N SER A 106 -13.76 -0.50 11.69
CA SER A 106 -14.87 -1.41 11.91
C SER A 106 -15.42 -1.96 10.59
N PRO A 107 -16.20 -3.07 10.63
CA PRO A 107 -16.90 -3.56 9.44
C PRO A 107 -17.77 -2.46 8.84
N LEU A 108 -17.64 -2.26 7.52
CA LEU A 108 -18.24 -1.13 6.80
C LEU A 108 -18.97 -1.61 5.56
N ASP A 109 -20.21 -1.16 5.36
CA ASP A 109 -20.96 -1.36 4.11
C ASP A 109 -20.93 -0.08 3.28
N ILE A 110 -20.13 -0.10 2.21
CA ILE A 110 -19.97 1.03 1.29
C ILE A 110 -20.88 0.81 0.09
N LYS A 111 -21.91 1.63 0.00
CA LYS A 111 -22.81 1.69 -1.17
C LYS A 111 -22.45 2.86 -2.08
N VAL A 112 -21.82 2.55 -3.21
CA VAL A 112 -21.42 3.56 -4.21
C VAL A 112 -22.58 3.83 -5.17
N LYS A 113 -23.09 5.06 -5.21
CA LYS A 113 -24.18 5.45 -6.11
C LYS A 113 -23.67 5.68 -7.54
N GLU A 114 -24.55 5.58 -8.54
CA GLU A 114 -24.23 6.02 -9.90
C GLU A 114 -24.54 7.52 -10.02
N LEU A 115 -23.63 8.29 -10.60
CA LEU A 115 -23.90 9.66 -11.02
C LEU A 115 -24.93 9.62 -12.15
N ALA A 116 -25.94 10.48 -12.11
CA ALA A 116 -26.89 10.65 -13.21
C ALA A 116 -26.30 11.52 -14.33
N GLU A 117 -25.49 12.49 -13.96
CA GLU A 117 -24.89 13.49 -14.85
C GLU A 117 -23.39 13.60 -14.59
N ILE A 118 -22.65 13.91 -15.65
CA ILE A 118 -21.21 14.16 -15.61
C ILE A 118 -20.92 15.55 -16.18
N THR A 119 -19.99 16.26 -15.56
CA THR A 119 -19.49 17.55 -16.06
C THR A 119 -18.17 17.32 -16.78
N VAL A 120 -18.01 17.92 -17.95
CA VAL A 120 -16.82 17.78 -18.78
C VAL A 120 -16.39 19.17 -19.22
N THR A 121 -15.11 19.50 -19.07
CA THR A 121 -14.56 20.80 -19.48
C THR A 121 -13.96 20.65 -20.86
N VAL A 122 -14.45 21.42 -21.84
CA VAL A 122 -13.91 21.39 -23.20
C VAL A 122 -13.08 22.64 -23.44
N CYS A 123 -11.85 22.45 -23.91
CA CYS A 123 -10.86 23.48 -24.24
C CYS A 123 -10.33 23.29 -25.67
N GLY A 124 -9.60 24.29 -26.20
CA GLY A 124 -8.88 24.19 -27.48
C GLY A 124 -9.58 24.93 -28.63
N ALA A 125 -9.61 24.31 -29.81
CA ALA A 125 -10.20 24.84 -31.06
C ALA A 125 -11.75 24.84 -31.06
N VAL A 126 -12.33 25.44 -30.02
CA VAL A 126 -13.78 25.60 -29.83
C VAL A 126 -14.07 27.07 -29.65
N THR A 127 -15.23 27.55 -30.12
CA THR A 127 -15.55 28.98 -30.14
C THR A 127 -15.41 29.64 -28.76
N LYS A 128 -15.79 28.90 -27.71
CA LYS A 128 -15.57 29.28 -26.31
C LYS A 128 -15.33 28.03 -25.46
N PRO A 129 -14.31 28.01 -24.59
CA PRO A 129 -14.18 26.98 -23.57
C PRO A 129 -15.39 27.02 -22.63
N GLN A 130 -16.04 25.87 -22.43
CA GLN A 130 -17.24 25.78 -21.60
C GLN A 130 -17.31 24.41 -20.91
N GLU A 131 -17.92 24.38 -19.72
CA GLU A 131 -18.29 23.17 -19.02
C GLU A 131 -19.65 22.67 -19.50
N ILE A 132 -19.70 21.40 -19.93
CA ILE A 132 -20.90 20.78 -20.48
C ILE A 132 -21.34 19.66 -19.56
N THR A 133 -22.61 19.70 -19.17
CA THR A 133 -23.27 18.63 -18.43
C THR A 133 -23.89 17.63 -19.40
N LEU A 134 -23.53 16.36 -19.23
CA LEU A 134 -23.98 15.24 -20.03
C LEU A 134 -24.58 14.17 -19.13
N SER A 135 -25.41 13.30 -19.71
CA SER A 135 -25.87 12.10 -19.00
C SER A 135 -24.69 11.18 -18.72
N ALA A 136 -24.76 10.46 -17.60
CA ALA A 136 -23.78 9.42 -17.30
C ALA A 136 -23.71 8.39 -18.43
N ARG A 137 -22.48 7.89 -18.68
CA ARG A 137 -22.14 6.98 -19.79
C ARG A 137 -22.14 7.62 -21.19
N SER A 138 -22.30 8.94 -21.28
CA SER A 138 -22.11 9.66 -22.55
C SER A 138 -20.72 9.41 -23.13
N ARG A 139 -20.67 9.29 -24.45
CA ARG A 139 -19.45 9.05 -25.21
C ARG A 139 -18.84 10.35 -25.69
N LEU A 140 -17.56 10.28 -26.03
CA LEU A 140 -16.86 11.40 -26.64
C LEU A 140 -17.50 11.81 -27.98
N SER A 141 -18.16 10.90 -28.69
CA SER A 141 -18.96 11.23 -29.88
C SER A 141 -20.15 12.15 -29.60
N ASP A 142 -20.74 12.03 -28.41
CA ASP A 142 -22.01 12.68 -28.06
C ASP A 142 -21.78 14.17 -27.73
N LEU A 143 -20.54 14.53 -27.40
CA LEU A 143 -20.11 15.92 -27.26
C LEU A 143 -20.21 16.72 -28.57
N LYS A 144 -20.13 16.06 -29.73
CA LYS A 144 -20.18 16.75 -31.03
C LYS A 144 -21.47 17.54 -31.24
N SER A 145 -22.59 17.06 -30.70
CA SER A 145 -23.89 17.71 -30.88
C SER A 145 -24.08 18.92 -29.95
N LYS A 146 -23.29 19.04 -28.88
CA LYS A 146 -23.41 20.11 -27.88
C LYS A 146 -22.34 21.21 -27.99
N ILE A 147 -21.29 21.01 -28.78
CA ILE A 147 -20.15 21.93 -28.90
C ILE A 147 -20.16 22.67 -30.25
N SER A 148 -19.87 23.97 -30.21
CA SER A 148 -19.56 24.76 -31.41
C SER A 148 -18.04 24.75 -31.68
N PHE A 149 -17.65 24.17 -32.81
CA PHE A 149 -16.26 24.06 -33.24
C PHE A 149 -15.82 25.26 -34.09
N GLU A 150 -14.55 25.64 -33.98
CA GLU A 150 -13.94 26.57 -34.96
C GLU A 150 -13.74 25.90 -36.33
N LYS A 151 -13.62 26.70 -37.39
CA LYS A 151 -13.45 26.19 -38.77
C LYS A 151 -12.20 25.31 -38.92
N ASP A 152 -11.17 25.59 -38.12
CA ASP A 152 -9.87 24.91 -38.15
C ASP A 152 -9.78 23.78 -37.13
N ALA A 153 -10.88 23.34 -36.51
CA ALA A 153 -10.86 22.30 -35.49
C ALA A 153 -10.73 20.89 -36.10
N ASP A 154 -9.83 20.05 -35.56
CA ASP A 154 -9.75 18.65 -35.95
C ASP A 154 -10.83 17.80 -35.25
N LYS A 155 -11.79 17.31 -36.04
CA LYS A 155 -12.92 16.49 -35.58
C LYS A 155 -12.56 15.01 -35.45
N SER A 156 -11.33 14.60 -35.77
CA SER A 156 -10.89 13.20 -35.74
C SER A 156 -10.95 12.60 -34.34
N VAL A 157 -10.60 13.38 -33.31
CA VAL A 157 -10.55 12.97 -31.89
C VAL A 157 -11.90 12.41 -31.42
N PHE A 158 -12.98 12.99 -31.91
CA PHE A 158 -14.35 12.65 -31.53
C PHE A 158 -14.93 11.43 -32.26
N ARG A 159 -14.15 10.73 -33.10
CA ARG A 159 -14.58 9.45 -33.69
C ARG A 159 -14.43 8.27 -32.71
N ARG A 160 -13.64 8.42 -31.65
CA ARG A 160 -13.39 7.35 -30.66
C ARG A 160 -14.64 7.10 -29.80
N ARG A 161 -15.07 5.84 -29.67
CA ARG A 161 -16.21 5.40 -28.84
C ARG A 161 -15.89 5.31 -27.34
N ARG A 162 -15.00 6.18 -26.85
CA ARG A 162 -14.57 6.21 -25.44
C ARG A 162 -15.67 6.86 -24.58
N VAL A 163 -15.93 6.29 -23.41
CA VAL A 163 -16.85 6.86 -22.40
C VAL A 163 -16.13 7.95 -21.62
N LEU A 164 -16.84 9.05 -21.37
CA LEU A 164 -16.34 10.22 -20.65
C LEU A 164 -16.31 10.00 -19.14
N ARG A 165 -15.36 10.64 -18.46
CA ARG A 165 -15.25 10.65 -16.99
C ARG A 165 -15.77 11.97 -16.42
N ASN A 166 -16.26 11.93 -15.18
CA ASN A 166 -16.66 13.14 -14.49
C ASN A 166 -15.44 14.06 -14.25
N GLY A 167 -15.56 15.34 -14.57
CA GLY A 167 -14.50 16.34 -14.49
C GLY A 167 -13.39 16.19 -15.55
N GLU A 168 -13.60 15.40 -16.61
CA GLU A 168 -12.59 15.22 -17.65
C GLU A 168 -12.38 16.52 -18.44
N LYS A 169 -11.11 16.88 -18.66
CA LYS A 169 -10.72 17.99 -19.55
C LYS A 169 -10.42 17.44 -20.93
N ILE A 170 -11.12 17.93 -21.94
CA ILE A 170 -10.93 17.53 -23.33
C ILE A 170 -10.37 18.69 -24.10
N ASP A 171 -9.18 18.49 -24.67
CA ASP A 171 -8.55 19.46 -25.55
C ASP A 171 -8.82 19.11 -27.02
N VAL A 172 -9.27 20.11 -27.78
CA VAL A 172 -9.57 19.97 -29.21
C VAL A 172 -8.40 20.55 -30.01
N PRO A 173 -7.61 19.71 -30.71
CA PRO A 173 -6.48 20.20 -31.48
C PRO A 173 -6.95 20.98 -32.72
N LYS A 174 -6.13 21.97 -33.13
CA LYS A 174 -6.28 22.63 -34.43
C LYS A 174 -5.78 21.69 -35.52
N LYS A 175 -6.45 21.72 -36.68
CA LYS A 175 -6.07 20.97 -37.86
C LYS A 175 -4.80 21.59 -38.44
N THR A 176 -3.68 20.88 -38.35
CA THR A 176 -2.48 21.26 -39.08
C THR A 176 -2.78 21.08 -40.57
N VAL A 177 -2.83 22.19 -41.31
CA VAL A 177 -2.92 22.17 -42.76
C VAL A 177 -1.50 21.91 -43.27
N GLU A 178 -1.21 20.66 -43.65
CA GLU A 178 -0.08 20.33 -44.53
C GLU A 178 -0.49 20.54 -45.99
#